data_AF-A0A2T6BJY4-F1
#
_entry.id   AF-A0A2T6BJY4-F1
#
_cell.length_a   1.000
_cell.length_b   1.000
_cell.length_c   1.000
_cell.angle_alpha   90.00
_cell.angle_beta   90.00
_cell.angle_gamma   90.00
#
_symmetry.space_group_name_H-M   'P 1'
#
loop_
_entity.id
_entity.type
_entity.pdbx_description
1 polymer ?
#
loop_
_entity_poly.entity_id
_entity_poly.type
_entity_poly.pdbx_seq_one_letter_code
_entity_poly.pdbx_strand_id
1 'polypeptide(L)' 'MFVETFLPLLSFGTMLAVIVFAIMSQNKVLARMDNPDAPKSTLASDKSSHGKPADV' A
#
# COMPACT_ATOMS: atom_id res chain seq x y z
N MET A 1 -33.32 10.45 15.50
CA MET A 1 -32.87 9.13 15.98
C MET A 1 -32.15 8.26 14.95
N PHE A 2 -32.73 7.95 13.77
CA PHE A 2 -32.07 7.03 12.81
C PHE A 2 -30.74 7.56 12.25
N VAL A 3 -30.72 8.82 11.80
CA VAL A 3 -29.50 9.42 11.23
C VAL A 3 -28.42 9.64 12.29
N GLU A 4 -28.80 10.05 13.50
CA GLU A 4 -27.87 10.31 14.62
C GLU A 4 -27.06 9.07 15.04
N THR A 5 -27.59 7.86 14.84
CA THR A 5 -26.91 6.60 15.18
C THR A 5 -26.26 5.96 13.96
N PHE A 6 -26.87 6.09 12.78
CA PHE A 6 -26.35 5.53 11.54
C PHE A 6 -25.08 6.25 11.07
N LEU A 7 -25.04 7.57 11.18
CA LEU A 7 -23.92 8.40 10.71
C LEU A 7 -22.60 8.11 11.45
N PRO A 8 -22.54 8.02 12.79
CA PRO A 8 -21.32 7.61 13.47
C PRO A 8 -20.95 6.15 13.20
N LEU A 9 -21.92 5.23 13.11
CA LEU A 9 -21.63 3.83 12.79
C LEU A 9 -20.96 3.70 11.42
N LEU A 10 -21.48 4.41 10.41
CA LEU A 10 -20.92 4.44 9.07
C LEU A 10 -19.53 5.07 9.05
N SER A 11 -19.31 6.17 9.79
CA SER A 11 -18.02 6.84 9.82
C SER A 11 -16.95 5.97 10.48
N PHE A 12 -17.25 5.34 11.62
CA PHE A 12 -16.34 4.39 12.27
C PHE A 12 -16.06 3.17 11.41
N GLY A 13 -17.09 2.60 10.75
CA GLY A 13 -16.92 1.49 9.82
C GLY A 13 -16.03 1.86 8.64
N THR A 14 -16.21 3.04 8.06
CA THR A 14 -15.40 3.56 6.94
C THR A 14 -13.95 3.77 7.37
N MET A 15 -13.74 4.40 8.52
CA MET A 15 -12.40 4.60 9.09
C MET A 15 -11.69 3.25 9.32
N LEU A 16 -12.38 2.26 9.89
CA LEU A 16 -11.83 0.93 10.12
C LEU A 16 -11.46 0.25 8.79
N ALA A 17 -12.33 0.33 7.78
CA ALA A 17 -12.04 -0.21 6.46
C ALA A 17 -10.78 0.42 5.82
N VAL A 18 -10.59 1.73 5.97
CA VAL A 18 -9.38 2.43 5.51
C VAL A 18 -8.13 1.96 6.26
N ILE A 19 -8.22 1.77 7.58
CA ILE A 19 -7.10 1.27 8.39
C ILE A 19 -6.69 -0.13 7.94
N VAL A 20 -7.65 -1.04 7.76
CA VAL A 20 -7.38 -2.41 7.28
C VAL A 20 -6.74 -2.38 5.89
N PHE A 21 -7.27 -1.56 4.98
CA PHE A 21 -6.69 -1.38 3.65
C PHE A 21 -5.24 -0.88 3.72
N ALA A 22 -4.96 0.11 4.58
CA ALA A 22 -3.63 0.65 4.77
C ALA A 22 -2.65 -0.44 5.22
N ILE A 23 -3.00 -1.21 6.26
CA ILE A 23 -2.17 -2.32 6.78
C ILE A 23 -1.91 -3.37 5.69
N MET A 24 -2.96 -3.78 4.96
CA MET A 24 -2.82 -4.78 3.91
C MET A 24 -1.95 -4.28 2.74
N SER A 25 -2.05 -3.00 2.39
CA SER A 25 -1.21 -2.38 1.36
C SER A 25 0.26 -2.32 1.80
N GLN A 26 0.52 -1.97 3.06
CA GLN A 26 1.86 -1.93 3.62
C GLN A 26 2.50 -3.32 3.64
N ASN A 27 1.77 -4.34 4.10
CA ASN A 27 2.27 -5.72 4.11
C ASN A 27 2.63 -6.22 2.70
N LYS A 28 1.85 -5.84 1.68
CA LYS A 28 2.19 -6.15 0.28
C LYS A 28 3.46 -5.45 -0.19
N VAL A 29 3.71 -4.21 0.25
CA VAL A 29 4.93 -3.47 -0.08
C VAL A 29 6.14 -4.12 0.60
N LEU A 30 6.05 -4.43 1.90
CA LEU A 30 7.11 -5.10 2.64
C LEU A 30 7.44 -6.47 2.02
N ALA A 31 6.43 -7.28 1.71
CA ALA A 31 6.63 -8.57 1.05
C ALA A 31 7.30 -8.45 -0.34
N ARG A 32 7.11 -7.33 -1.05
CA ARG A 32 7.82 -7.06 -2.31
C ARG A 32 9.26 -6.62 -2.08
N MET A 33 9.53 -5.90 -1.00
CA MET A 33 10.87 -5.46 -0.63
C MET A 33 11.76 -6.65 -0.28
N ASP A 34 11.21 -7.65 0.42
CA ASP A 34 11.92 -8.88 0.79
C ASP A 34 12.05 -9.89 -0.37
N ASN A 35 11.36 -9.66 -1.50
CA ASN A 35 11.43 -10.53 -2.66
C ASN A 35 12.59 -10.13 -3.58
N PRO A 36 13.62 -10.98 -3.75
CA PRO A 36 14.79 -10.66 -4.57
C PRO A 36 14.48 -10.55 -6.07
N ASP A 37 13.40 -11.20 -6.53
CA ASP A 37 13.01 -11.25 -7.95
C ASP A 37 11.95 -10.20 -8.33
N ALA A 38 11.51 -9.36 -7.38
CA ALA A 38 10.52 -8.32 -7.66
C ALA A 38 11.12 -7.24 -8.59
N PRO A 39 10.39 -6.78 -9.63
CA PRO A 39 10.86 -5.71 -10.50
C PRO A 39 11.01 -4.41 -9.70
N LYS A 40 12.27 -4.00 -9.46
CA LYS A 40 12.60 -2.77 -8.72
C LYS A 40 12.59 -1.55 -9.64
N SER A 41 12.14 -0.42 -9.11
CA SER A 41 12.18 0.88 -9.81
C SER A 41 13.61 1.26 -10.16
N THR A 42 13.82 1.90 -11.31
CA THR A 42 15.12 2.47 -11.73
C THR A 42 15.70 3.47 -10.73
N LEU A 43 14.85 4.07 -9.88
CA LEU A 43 15.21 5.02 -8.82
C LEU A 43 15.39 4.37 -7.44
N ALA A 44 15.16 3.06 -7.30
CA ALA A 44 15.32 2.38 -6.01
C ALA A 44 16.81 2.24 -5.65
N SER A 45 17.18 2.63 -4.43
CA SER A 45 18.57 2.66 -3.96
C SER A 45 19.27 1.29 -3.95
N ASP A 46 18.48 0.22 -3.90
CA ASP A 46 18.93 -1.18 -3.82
C ASP A 46 18.84 -1.90 -5.17
N LYS A 47 18.51 -1.19 -6.25
CA LYS A 47 18.52 -1.77 -7.59
C LYS A 47 19.96 -1.93 -8.08
N SER A 48 20.28 -3.13 -8.57
CA SER A 48 21.53 -3.37 -9.31
C SER A 48 21.61 -2.44 -10.53
N SER A 49 22.70 -1.66 -10.62
CA SER A 49 22.97 -0.70 -11.69
C SER A 49 23.16 -1.36 -13.07
N HIS A 50 23.02 -2.68 -13.20
CA HIS A 50 23.10 -3.42 -14.46
C HIS A 50 21.76 -3.48 -15.23
N GLY A 51 20.70 -2.85 -14.72
CA GLY A 51 19.44 -2.72 -15.45
C GLY A 51 19.55 -1.73 -16.62
N LYS A 52 19.00 -2.11 -17.78
CA LYS A 52 18.96 -1.27 -19.01
C LYS A 52 18.53 0.17 -18.69
N PRO A 53 19.16 1.18 -19.34
CA PRO A 53 18.82 2.58 -19.13
C PRO A 53 17.34 2.79 -19.42
N ALA A 54 16.71 3.62 -18.58
CA ALA A 54 15.27 3.83 -18.51
C ALA A 54 14.66 4.09 -19.89
N ASP A 55 13.61 3.33 -20.22
CA ASP A 55 12.60 3.83 -21.16
C ASP A 55 11.86 4.94 -20.41
N VAL A 56 11.80 6.11 -21.04
CA VAL A 56 11.37 7.40 -20.50
C VAL A 56 9.90 7.42 -20.10
#